data_AF-A0A3B8XWU0-F1
#
_entry.id   AF-A0A3B8XWU0-F1
#
_cell.length_a   1.000
_cell.length_b   1.000
_cell.length_c   1.000
_cell.angle_alpha   90.00
_cell.angle_beta   90.00
_cell.angle_gamma   90.00
#
_symmetry.space_group_name_H-M   'P 1'
#
loop_
_entity.id
_entity.type
_entity.pdbx_description
1 polymer ?
#
loop_
_entity_poly.entity_id
_entity_poly.type
_entity_poly.pdbx_seq_one_letter_code
_entity_poly.pdbx_strand_id
1 'polypeptide(L)'
;RDGTDCSDTQTDTGMPVRFTRSGNDIHIIPLGAPAGGSLRLRNVRLSGQARLVADGSPVALRQEANDLVVDFAKPLVGNFAPAVTVSTLE
;
A
#
# COMPACT_ATOMS: atom_id res chain seq x y z
N ARG A 1 9.19 -22.65 -12.25
CA ARG A 1 8.91 -23.49 -11.07
C ARG A 1 9.53 -22.71 -9.92
N ASP A 2 8.77 -22.03 -9.07
CA ASP A 2 7.47 -22.38 -8.49
C ASP A 2 6.59 -21.13 -8.37
N GLY A 3 5.27 -21.28 -8.27
CA GLY A 3 4.30 -20.18 -8.20
C GLY A 3 4.37 -19.38 -6.90
N THR A 4 5.51 -18.76 -6.63
CA THR A 4 5.87 -17.99 -5.43
C THR A 4 6.40 -16.60 -5.80
N ASP A 5 6.09 -16.08 -6.99
CA ASP A 5 6.13 -14.65 -7.29
C ASP A 5 5.03 -13.96 -6.47
N CYS A 6 5.20 -13.90 -5.14
CA CYS A 6 4.22 -13.33 -4.23
C CYS A 6 4.16 -11.81 -4.47
N SER A 7 3.33 -11.37 -5.41
CA SER A 7 2.81 -10.00 -5.53
C SER A 7 1.87 -9.65 -4.36
N ASP A 8 2.13 -10.24 -3.20
CA ASP A 8 1.24 -10.35 -2.06
C ASP A 8 2.07 -10.09 -0.79
N THR A 9 1.53 -9.29 0.10
CA THR A 9 2.01 -9.19 1.49
C THR A 9 0.82 -9.19 2.43
N GLN A 10 1.06 -8.91 3.69
CA GLN A 10 0.04 -8.64 4.68
C GLN A 10 0.41 -7.41 5.51
N THR A 11 -0.61 -6.83 6.14
CA THR A 11 -0.42 -5.79 7.14
C THR A 11 0.17 -6.36 8.43
N ASP A 12 0.53 -5.48 9.37
CA ASP A 12 0.90 -5.88 10.72
C ASP A 12 -0.21 -6.65 11.45
N THR A 13 -1.48 -6.33 11.15
CA THR A 13 -2.69 -7.01 11.63
C THR A 13 -3.08 -8.27 10.85
N GLY A 14 -2.31 -8.67 9.84
CA GLY A 14 -2.55 -9.89 9.05
C GLY A 14 -3.57 -9.74 7.91
N MET A 15 -3.98 -8.51 7.58
CA MET A 15 -4.85 -8.26 6.43
C MET A 15 -4.06 -8.48 5.13
N PRO A 16 -4.54 -9.31 4.18
CA PRO A 16 -3.85 -9.53 2.91
C PRO A 16 -3.76 -8.24 2.10
N VAL A 17 -2.67 -8.06 1.36
CA VAL A 17 -2.45 -6.90 0.49
C VAL A 17 -1.95 -7.39 -0.86
N ARG A 18 -2.58 -6.93 -1.93
CA ARG A 18 -2.20 -7.21 -3.31
C ARG A 18 -1.48 -6.03 -3.94
N PHE A 19 -0.54 -6.33 -4.82
CA PHE A 19 0.11 -5.34 -5.67
C PHE A 19 -0.24 -5.56 -7.14
N THR A 20 -0.45 -4.49 -7.88
CA THR A 20 -0.50 -4.51 -9.35
C THR A 20 0.41 -3.43 -9.92
N ARG A 21 0.86 -3.59 -11.17
CA ARG A 21 1.72 -2.61 -11.84
C ARG A 21 1.10 -2.18 -13.17
N SER A 22 1.16 -0.88 -13.46
CA SER A 22 0.82 -0.30 -14.75
C SER A 22 1.86 0.75 -15.11
N GLY A 23 2.69 0.48 -16.12
CA GLY A 23 3.86 1.34 -16.40
C GLY A 23 4.79 1.47 -15.19
N ASN A 24 4.99 2.70 -14.72
CA ASN A 24 5.83 3.04 -13.57
C ASN A 24 5.05 3.16 -12.24
N ASP A 25 3.74 2.89 -12.29
CA ASP A 25 2.86 2.96 -11.14
C ASP A 25 2.68 1.56 -10.52
N ILE A 26 2.92 1.48 -9.22
CA ILE A 26 2.57 0.32 -8.39
C ILE A 26 1.30 0.67 -7.60
N HIS A 27 0.31 -0.21 -7.64
CA HIS A 27 -0.90 -0.07 -6.85
C HIS A 27 -0.84 -1.00 -5.65
N ILE A 28 -1.17 -0.48 -4.48
CA ILE A 28 -1.27 -1.21 -3.21
C ILE A 28 -2.74 -1.35 -2.86
N ILE A 29 -3.22 -2.57 -2.69
CA ILE A 29 -4.64 -2.87 -2.46
C ILE A 29 -4.78 -3.80 -1.24
N PRO A 30 -5.00 -3.27 -0.02
CA PRO A 30 -5.36 -4.08 1.13
C PRO A 30 -6.74 -4.72 0.91
N LEU A 31 -6.86 -6.02 1.09
CA LEU A 31 -8.09 -6.79 0.88
C LEU A 31 -8.95 -6.78 2.15
N GLY A 32 -9.37 -5.59 2.57
CA GLY A 32 -10.19 -5.38 3.76
C GLY A 32 -10.52 -3.91 4.00
N ALA A 33 -10.98 -3.60 5.20
CA ALA A 33 -11.27 -2.23 5.64
C ALA A 33 -10.23 -1.80 6.68
N PRO A 34 -9.06 -1.27 6.26
CA PRO A 34 -8.09 -0.73 7.21
C PRO A 34 -8.69 0.45 7.97
N ALA A 35 -8.44 0.51 9.27
CA ALA A 35 -8.93 1.55 10.15
C ALA A 35 -7.79 2.49 10.55
N GLY A 36 -8.08 3.78 10.67
CA GLY A 36 -7.13 4.78 11.17
C GLY A 36 -6.35 5.49 10.07
N GLY A 37 -5.31 6.21 10.47
CA GLY A 37 -4.51 7.10 9.60
C GLY A 37 -3.30 6.45 8.94
N SER A 38 -3.01 5.18 9.24
CA SER A 38 -1.78 4.53 8.78
C SER A 38 -1.99 3.04 8.51
N LEU A 39 -1.24 2.50 7.56
CA LEU A 39 -1.16 1.07 7.27
C LEU A 39 0.30 0.63 7.28
N ARG A 40 0.66 -0.39 8.08
CA ARG A 40 2.00 -0.99 8.05
C ARG A 40 1.98 -2.27 7.22
N LEU A 41 2.77 -2.33 6.16
CA LEU A 41 2.96 -3.47 5.28
C LEU A 41 4.24 -4.21 5.65
N ARG A 42 4.14 -5.52 5.87
CA ARG A 42 5.30 -6.33 6.28
C ARG A 42 6.25 -6.61 5.12
N ASN A 43 7.56 -6.49 5.36
CA ASN A 43 8.61 -6.88 4.41
C ASN A 43 8.48 -6.23 3.02
N VAL A 44 7.96 -5.01 2.95
CA VAL A 44 7.83 -4.25 1.70
C VAL A 44 8.88 -3.16 1.67
N ARG A 45 9.59 -3.06 0.54
CA ARG A 45 10.47 -1.93 0.21
C ARG A 45 9.92 -1.23 -1.02
N LEU A 46 9.49 0.02 -0.84
CA LEU A 46 8.92 0.83 -1.90
C LEU A 46 9.08 2.32 -1.57
N SER A 47 9.44 3.12 -2.57
CA SER A 47 9.55 4.56 -2.48
C SER A 47 9.01 5.20 -3.75
N GLY A 48 8.45 6.40 -3.63
CA GLY A 48 7.88 7.13 -4.75
C GLY A 48 6.84 8.14 -4.28
N GLN A 49 6.21 8.83 -5.23
CA GLN A 49 5.10 9.72 -4.93
C GLN A 49 3.81 8.89 -4.82
N ALA A 50 3.12 8.97 -3.69
CA ALA A 50 1.92 8.18 -3.45
C ALA A 50 0.66 9.03 -3.27
N ARG A 51 -0.47 8.50 -3.76
CA ARG A 51 -1.80 9.10 -3.63
C ARG A 51 -2.88 8.03 -3.46
N LEU A 52 -3.95 8.39 -2.77
CA LEU A 52 -5.15 7.56 -2.72
C LEU A 52 -5.87 7.65 -4.06
N VAL A 53 -6.28 6.51 -4.62
CA VAL A 53 -6.97 6.48 -5.92
C VAL A 53 -8.35 7.13 -5.84
N ALA A 54 -9.04 6.98 -4.70
CA ALA A 54 -10.44 7.40 -4.55
C ALA A 54 -10.65 8.91 -4.67
N ASP A 55 -9.74 9.71 -4.12
CA ASP A 55 -9.88 11.17 -4.04
C ASP A 55 -8.61 11.96 -4.43
N GLY A 56 -7.53 11.26 -4.79
CA GLY A 56 -6.25 11.87 -5.15
C GLY A 56 -5.49 12.45 -3.96
N SER A 57 -5.96 12.27 -2.72
CA SER A 57 -5.29 12.79 -1.53
C SER A 57 -3.86 12.22 -1.40
N PRO A 58 -2.90 13.02 -0.92
CA PRO A 58 -1.52 12.56 -0.80
C PRO A 58 -1.40 11.48 0.26
N VAL A 59 -0.52 10.52 -0.01
CA VAL A 59 -0.14 9.44 0.90
C VAL A 59 1.36 9.53 1.14
N ALA A 60 1.78 9.53 2.40
CA ALA A 60 3.20 9.52 2.73
C ALA A 60 3.68 8.07 2.89
N LEU A 61 4.88 7.80 2.36
CA LEU A 61 5.54 6.50 2.47
C LEU A 61 6.79 6.63 3.36
N ARG A 62 6.93 5.74 4.33
CA ARG A 62 8.08 5.68 5.25
C ARG A 62 8.57 4.26 5.38
N GLN A 63 9.86 4.04 5.12
CA GLN A 63 10.49 2.76 5.42
C GLN A 63 10.83 2.69 6.91
N GLU A 64 10.34 1.67 7.61
CA GLU A 64 10.71 1.34 8.99
C GLU A 64 11.33 -0.05 9.04
N ALA A 65 12.66 -0.13 9.16
CA ALA A 65 13.42 -1.38 9.04
C ALA A 65 13.09 -2.11 7.72
N ASN A 66 12.37 -3.23 7.78
CA ASN A 66 11.95 -4.01 6.61
C ASN A 66 10.49 -3.76 6.20
N ASP A 67 9.75 -2.98 6.97
CA ASP A 67 8.33 -2.72 6.75
C ASP A 67 8.11 -1.35 6.11
N LEU A 68 7.05 -1.23 5.31
CA LEU A 68 6.61 0.04 4.75
C LEU A 68 5.42 0.56 5.55
N VAL A 69 5.53 1.79 6.06
CA VAL A 69 4.40 2.52 6.63
C VAL A 69 3.81 3.44 5.57
N VAL A 70 2.50 3.35 5.41
CA VAL A 70 1.68 4.13 4.48
C VAL A 70 0.77 5.03 5.30
N ASP A 71 1.07 6.32 5.34
CA ASP A 71 0.34 7.31 6.14
C ASP A 71 -0.63 8.11 5.25
N PHE A 72 -1.92 8.08 5.60
CA PHE A 72 -2.98 8.76 4.87
C PHE A 72 -3.19 10.17 5.39
N ALA A 73 -3.49 11.12 4.49
CA ALA A 73 -3.78 12.51 4.88
C ALA A 73 -4.99 12.64 5.83
N LYS A 74 -5.93 11.69 5.77
CA LYS A 74 -7.08 11.58 6.66
C LYS A 74 -7.28 10.11 7.04
N PRO A 75 -7.80 9.81 8.25
CA PRO A 75 -8.14 8.44 8.62
C PRO A 75 -9.10 7.80 7.61
N LEU A 76 -8.83 6.54 7.28
CA LEU A 76 -9.76 5.73 6.50
C LEU A 76 -10.91 5.30 7.41
N VAL A 77 -12.12 5.72 7.05
CA VAL A 77 -13.35 5.40 7.79
C VAL A 77 -14.33 4.73 6.82
N GLY A 78 -14.59 3.43 7.03
CA GLY A 78 -15.59 2.67 6.26
C GLY A 78 -15.20 2.30 4.82
N ASN A 79 -13.99 2.62 4.37
CA ASN A 79 -13.54 2.30 3.01
C ASN A 79 -13.05 0.85 2.92
N PHE A 80 -13.68 0.05 2.06
CA PHE A 80 -13.23 -1.29 1.71
C PHE A 80 -12.26 -1.25 0.52
N ALA A 81 -11.15 -1.99 0.62
CA ALA A 81 -10.10 -2.10 -0.38
C ALA A 81 -9.59 -0.77 -0.97
N PRO A 82 -9.16 0.19 -0.12
CA PRO A 82 -8.62 1.47 -0.58
C PRO A 82 -7.35 1.28 -1.39
N ALA A 83 -7.39 1.63 -2.68
CA ALA A 83 -6.21 1.55 -3.54
C ALA A 83 -5.32 2.78 -3.39
N VAL A 84 -4.01 2.55 -3.21
CA VAL A 84 -2.97 3.58 -3.23
C VAL A 84 -2.13 3.39 -4.48
N THR A 85 -1.93 4.44 -5.27
CA THR A 85 -0.98 4.44 -6.38
C THR A 85 0.33 5.04 -5.92
N VAL A 86 1.45 4.37 -6.22
CA VAL A 86 2.81 4.84 -6.00
C VAL A 86 3.50 4.95 -7.35
N SER A 87 3.82 6.18 -7.75
CA SER A 87 4.59 6.45 -8.95
C SER A 87 6.08 6.37 -8.60
N THR A 88 6.74 5.35 -9.14
CA THR A 88 8.19 5.13 -8.96
C THR A 88 8.96 5.92 -10.02
N LEU A 89 10.03 6.61 -9.60
CA LEU A 89 11.00 7.16 -10.55
C LEU A 89 11.89 5.99 -10.98
N GLU A 90 12.11 5.82 -12.29
CA GLU A 90 13.07 4.84 -12.82
C GLU A 90 14.51 5.15 -12.40
#